data_AF-X0QA74-F1
#
_entry.id   AF-X0QA74-F1
#
_cell.length_a   1.000
_cell.length_b   1.000
_cell.length_c   1.000
_cell.angle_alpha   90.00
_cell.angle_beta   90.00
_cell.angle_gamma   90.00
#
_symmetry.space_group_name_H-M   'P 1'
#
loop_
_entity.id
_entity.type
_entity.pdbx_description
1 polymer ?
#
loop_
_entity_poly.entity_id
_entity_poly.type
_entity_poly.pdbx_seq_one_letter_code
_entity_poly.pdbx_strand_id
1 'polypeptide(L)'
;MAHNVSHDEELLGILRDINEHRFHEGRQINPASMLFQTVQEADKKGYLEHAVIDSNPEKRLAEINLTHAILSTSGTRELARLSARQSH
;
A
#
# COMPACT_ATOMS: atom_id res chain seq x y z
N MET A 1 9.07 9.69 20.86
CA MET A 1 9.82 8.49 20.45
C MET A 1 9.29 8.11 19.10
N ALA A 2 10.13 8.01 18.06
CA ALA A 2 9.66 7.58 16.75
C ALA A 2 9.15 6.13 16.89
N HIS A 3 7.85 5.93 16.66
CA HIS A 3 7.28 4.60 16.59
C HIS A 3 7.73 4.02 15.25
N ASN A 4 8.67 3.07 15.26
CA ASN A 4 9.06 2.38 14.05
C ASN A 4 7.90 1.47 13.65
N VAL A 5 7.17 1.87 12.62
CA VAL A 5 6.09 1.08 12.03
C VAL A 5 6.71 -0.15 11.38
N SER A 6 6.22 -1.33 11.75
CA SER A 6 6.61 -2.60 11.12
C SER A 6 5.98 -2.73 9.73
N HIS A 7 6.53 -3.61 8.89
CA HIS A 7 5.99 -3.85 7.55
C HIS A 7 4.52 -4.29 7.55
N ASP A 8 4.13 -5.14 8.51
CA ASP A 8 2.74 -5.60 8.65
C ASP A 8 1.79 -4.44 9.03
N GLU A 9 2.26 -3.48 9.81
CA GLU A 9 1.48 -2.29 10.20
C GLU A 9 1.33 -1.31 9.04
N GLU A 10 2.39 -1.11 8.25
CA GLU A 10 2.34 -0.31 7.03
C GLU A 10 1.39 -0.94 6.01
N LEU A 11 1.49 -2.26 5.81
CA LEU A 11 0.62 -3.00 4.89
C LEU A 11 -0.83 -2.91 5.33
N LEU A 12 -1.10 -3.09 6.63
CA LEU A 12 -2.45 -2.91 7.18
C LEU A 12 -2.99 -1.51 6.91
N GLY A 13 -2.19 -0.47 7.16
CA GLY A 13 -2.55 0.92 6.90
C GLY A 13 -2.92 1.15 5.44
N ILE A 14 -2.09 0.70 4.50
CA ILE A 14 -2.33 0.83 3.06
C ILE A 14 -3.60 0.11 2.64
N LEU A 15 -3.77 -1.16 3.02
CA LEU A 15 -4.96 -1.94 2.65
C LEU A 15 -6.24 -1.31 3.21
N ARG A 16 -6.17 -0.80 4.45
CA ARG A 16 -7.28 -0.09 5.08
C ARG A 16 -7.60 1.22 4.37
N ASP A 17 -6.61 2.03 4.06
CA ASP A 17 -6.80 3.33 3.39
C ASP A 17 -7.35 3.16 1.97
N ILE A 18 -6.96 2.10 1.25
CA ILE A 18 -7.56 1.73 -0.03
C ILE A 18 -9.02 1.31 0.16
N ASN A 19 -9.31 0.43 1.13
CA ASN A 19 -10.67 -0.02 1.42
C ASN A 19 -11.60 1.14 1.84
N GLU A 20 -11.07 2.13 2.56
CA GLU A 20 -11.77 3.33 3.00
C GLU A 20 -11.73 4.47 1.95
N HIS A 21 -11.16 4.23 0.75
CA HIS A 21 -11.05 5.20 -0.35
C HIS A 21 -10.40 6.54 0.07
N ARG A 22 -9.35 6.48 0.89
CA ARG A 22 -8.67 7.66 1.47
C ARG A 22 -7.58 8.26 0.58
N PHE A 23 -7.26 7.60 -0.52
CA PHE A 23 -6.37 8.15 -1.53
C PHE A 23 -7.16 9.02 -2.50
N HIS A 24 -6.83 10.31 -2.56
CA HIS A 24 -7.53 11.28 -3.41
C HIS A 24 -6.70 11.71 -4.62
N GLU A 25 -5.38 11.58 -4.55
CA GLU A 25 -4.46 11.95 -5.62
C GLU A 25 -3.28 10.98 -5.71
N GLY A 26 -2.68 10.92 -6.90
CA GLY A 26 -1.37 10.31 -7.07
C GLY A 26 -0.28 11.18 -6.45
N ARG A 27 0.79 10.55 -5.97
CA ARG A 27 1.94 11.25 -5.39
C ARG A 27 3.25 10.70 -5.90
N GLN A 28 4.20 11.61 -6.04
CA GLN A 28 5.60 11.26 -6.21
C GLN A 28 6.20 10.86 -4.87
N ILE A 29 6.90 9.75 -4.84
CA ILE A 29 7.45 9.17 -3.63
C ILE A 29 8.83 8.56 -3.88
N ASN A 30 9.67 8.56 -2.85
CA ASN A 30 10.96 7.89 -2.92
C ASN A 30 10.75 6.36 -3.11
N PRO A 31 11.31 5.73 -4.16
CA PRO A 31 11.19 4.29 -4.38
C PRO A 31 11.82 3.44 -3.27
N ALA A 32 12.74 4.02 -2.48
CA ALA A 32 13.33 3.37 -1.31
C ALA A 32 12.51 3.56 -0.02
N SER A 33 11.40 4.29 -0.07
CA SER A 33 10.51 4.45 1.10
C SER A 33 9.76 3.14 1.39
N MET A 34 9.51 2.89 2.67
CA MET A 34 8.72 1.74 3.13
C MET A 34 7.35 1.70 2.44
N LEU A 35 6.64 2.83 2.44
CA LEU A 35 5.36 2.98 1.76
C LEU A 35 5.38 2.56 0.28
N PHE A 36 6.37 3.01 -0.51
CA PHE A 36 6.46 2.61 -1.92
C PHE A 36 6.69 1.09 -2.05
N GLN A 37 7.61 0.55 -1.26
CA GLN A 37 7.94 -0.87 -1.28
C GLN A 37 6.76 -1.73 -0.87
N THR A 38 6.01 -1.33 0.16
CA THR A 38 4.82 -2.03 0.64
C THR A 38 3.68 -1.97 -0.36
N VAL A 39 3.44 -0.83 -1.01
CA VAL A 39 2.46 -0.72 -2.12
C VAL A 39 2.86 -1.63 -3.29
N GLN A 40 4.13 -1.61 -3.69
CA GLN A 40 4.64 -2.47 -4.76
C GLN A 40 4.53 -3.96 -4.40
N GLU A 41 4.78 -4.33 -3.15
CA GLU A 41 4.59 -5.70 -2.67
C GLU A 41 3.12 -6.11 -2.69
N ALA A 42 2.21 -5.26 -2.21
CA ALA A 42 0.77 -5.53 -2.21
C ALA A 42 0.24 -5.74 -3.63
N ASP A 43 0.68 -4.92 -4.58
CA ASP A 43 0.38 -5.08 -6.01
C ASP A 43 0.93 -6.40 -6.57
N LYS A 44 2.21 -6.71 -6.32
CA LYS A 44 2.84 -7.99 -6.73
C LYS A 44 2.16 -9.22 -6.14
N LYS A 45 1.64 -9.14 -4.92
CA LYS A 45 0.87 -10.21 -4.27
C LYS A 45 -0.57 -10.29 -4.75
N GLY A 46 -0.99 -9.40 -5.64
CA GLY A 46 -2.34 -9.34 -6.20
C GLY A 46 -3.38 -8.91 -5.18
N TYR A 47 -3.00 -8.13 -4.17
CA TYR A 47 -3.93 -7.59 -3.17
C TYR A 47 -4.69 -6.37 -3.69
N LEU A 48 -4.11 -5.68 -4.67
CA LEU A 48 -4.63 -4.45 -5.22
C LEU A 48 -5.12 -4.70 -6.64
N GLU A 49 -6.22 -4.04 -7.01
CA GLU A 49 -6.70 -3.92 -8.38
C GLU A 49 -6.76 -2.43 -8.73
N HIS A 50 -6.50 -2.11 -10.00
CA HIS A 50 -6.51 -0.73 -10.52
C HIS A 50 -5.50 0.24 -9.87
N ALA A 51 -4.53 -0.27 -9.11
CA ALA A 51 -3.39 0.51 -8.64
C ALA A 51 -2.48 0.89 -9.82
N VAL A 52 -1.99 2.13 -9.83
CA VAL A 52 -1.01 2.59 -10.83
C VAL A 52 0.31 2.87 -10.12
N ILE A 53 1.36 2.16 -10.51
CA ILE A 53 2.70 2.26 -9.94
C ILE A 53 3.68 2.46 -11.08
N ASP A 54 4.26 3.66 -11.18
CA ASP A 54 5.36 3.96 -12.13
C ASP A 54 6.68 4.04 -11.36
N SER A 55 7.48 2.98 -11.48
CA SER A 55 8.88 3.00 -11.09
C SER A 55 9.78 2.99 -12.33
N ASN A 56 9.96 4.15 -12.93
CA ASN A 56 10.98 4.32 -13.96
C ASN A 56 12.37 4.42 -13.28
N PRO A 57 13.32 3.51 -13.58
CA PRO A 57 14.66 3.51 -12.99
C PRO A 57 15.50 4.75 -13.35
N GLU A 58 15.13 5.49 -14.40
CA GLU A 58 15.77 6.75 -14.78
C GLU A 58 15.23 7.95 -13.98
N LYS A 59 14.07 7.81 -13.33
CA LYS A 59 13.47 8.84 -12.49
C LYS A 59 13.98 8.74 -11.06
N ARG A 60 14.28 9.88 -10.44
CA ARG A 60 14.67 9.95 -9.01
C ARG A 60 13.52 9.65 -8.05
N LEU A 61 12.28 9.85 -8.49
CA LEU A 61 11.07 9.61 -7.73
C LEU A 61 10.18 8.66 -8.52
N ALA A 62 9.57 7.71 -7.82
CA ALA A 62 8.50 6.88 -8.34
C ALA A 62 7.16 7.60 -8.17
N GLU A 63 6.16 7.17 -8.92
CA GLU A 63 4.79 7.66 -8.79
C GLU A 63 3.87 6.51 -8.36
N ILE A 64 3.04 6.78 -7.37
CA ILE A 64 1.94 5.89 -6.99
C ILE A 64 0.62 6.66 -7.09
N ASN A 65 -0.35 6.07 -7.76
CA ASN A 65 -1.71 6.56 -7.79
C ASN A 65 -2.67 5.42 -7.38
N LEU A 66 -3.27 5.61 -6.21
CA LEU A 66 -4.19 4.68 -5.56
C LEU A 66 -5.62 5.23 -5.50
N THR A 67 -5.90 6.35 -6.17
CA THR A 67 -7.22 7.02 -6.12
C THR A 67 -8.35 6.12 -6.62
N HIS A 68 -8.04 5.23 -7.56
CA HIS A 68 -8.99 4.26 -8.11
C HIS A 68 -8.67 2.83 -7.70
N ALA A 69 -7.69 2.63 -6.81
CA ALA A 69 -7.33 1.30 -6.36
C ALA A 69 -8.45 0.71 -5.49
N ILE A 70 -8.70 -0.58 -5.65
CA ILE A 70 -9.59 -1.36 -4.80
C ILE A 70 -8.87 -2.60 -4.30
N LEU A 71 -9.40 -3.21 -3.24
CA LEU A 71 -8.90 -4.49 -2.77
C LEU A 71 -9.47 -5.62 -3.64
N SER A 72 -8.58 -6.53 -4.04
CA SER A 72 -9.00 -7.82 -4.58
C SER A 72 -9.55 -8.73 -3.47
N THR A 73 -10.08 -9.89 -3.86
CA THR A 73 -10.50 -10.91 -2.88
C THR A 73 -9.36 -11.38 -1.96
N SER A 74 -8.11 -11.43 -2.44
CA SER A 74 -6.96 -11.74 -1.58
C SER A 74 -6.58 -10.55 -0.70
N GLY A 75 -6.68 -9.32 -1.22
CA GLY A 75 -6.45 -8.10 -0.45
C GLY A 75 -7.39 -7.96 0.74
N THR A 76 -8.70 -8.20 0.57
CA THR A 76 -9.67 -8.16 1.67
C THR A 76 -9.40 -9.23 2.73
N ARG A 77 -9.00 -10.44 2.31
CA ARG A 77 -8.62 -11.52 3.25
C ARG A 77 -7.38 -11.15 4.05
N GLU A 78 -6.39 -10.55 3.40
CA GLU A 78 -5.18 -10.11 4.07
C GLU A 78 -5.44 -8.96 5.06
N LEU A 79 -6.28 -7.99 4.68
CA LEU A 79 -6.73 -6.93 5.57
C LEU A 79 -7.38 -7.50 6.84
N ALA A 80 -8.28 -8.49 6.70
CA ALA A 80 -8.92 -9.15 7.84
C ALA A 80 -7.90 -9.89 8.73
N ARG A 81 -6.95 -10.62 8.12
CA ARG A 81 -5.89 -11.33 8.84
C ARG A 81 -5.01 -10.39 9.66
N LEU A 82 -4.58 -9.27 9.07
CA LEU A 82 -3.74 -8.28 9.74
C LEU A 82 -4.49 -7.55 10.86
N SER A 83 -5.75 -7.18 10.61
CA SER A 83 -6.61 -6.52 11.61
C SER A 83 -6.84 -7.41 12.85
N ALA A 84 -7.03 -8.72 12.64
CA ALA A 84 -7.19 -9.67 13.73
C ALA A 84 -5.92 -9.83 14.59
N ARG A 85 -4.73 -9.66 13.99
CA ARG A 85 -3.44 -9.76 14.70
C ARG A 85 -3.11 -8.53 15.55
N GLN A 86 -3.67 -7.37 15.22
CA GLN A 86 -3.51 -6.15 16.03
C GLN A 86 -4.47 -6.07 17.23
N SER A 87 -5.48 -6.94 17.27
CA SER A 87 -6.48 -6.96 18.35
C SER A 87 -6.06 -7.86 19.54
N HIS A 88 -4.78 -8.24 19.60
CA HIS A 88 -4.18 -9.18 20.56
C HIS A 88 -2.96 -8.57 21.23
#